data_AF-A0A374N3W3-F1
#
_entry.id   AF-A0A374N3W3-F1
#
_cell.length_a   1.000
_cell.length_b   1.000
_cell.length_c   1.000
_cell.angle_alpha   90.00
_cell.angle_beta   90.00
_cell.angle_gamma   90.00
#
_symmetry.space_group_name_H-M   'P 1'
#
loop_
_entity.id
_entity.type
_entity.pdbx_description
1 polymer ?
#
loop_
_entity_poly.entity_id
_entity_poly.type
_entity_poly.pdbx_seq_one_letter_code
_entity_poly.pdbx_strand_id
1 'polypeptide(L)'
;MRAIVNVEGTVTVKEKDMVNEVESLISRQVSSKDMNLTYEIVNDTTLYLHEKTSYWSESDLLDILNTILPYIKEGELAYVDEDHSHLKYLYNEENNKWEVLTRRLIYAKPDKTDDMGKDEHKALTVKDLLYRTGGNTKVEI
;
A
#
# COMPACT_ATOMS: atom_id res chain seq x y z
N MET A 1 17.38 -9.16 5.07
CA MET A 1 16.22 -9.04 4.15
C MET A 1 15.00 -9.28 5.02
N ARG A 2 14.06 -8.34 5.11
CA ARG A 2 12.85 -8.53 5.93
C ARG A 2 11.83 -9.30 5.10
N ALA A 3 11.35 -10.43 5.59
CA ALA A 3 10.26 -11.11 4.91
C ALA A 3 8.93 -10.45 5.29
N ILE A 4 8.05 -10.38 4.31
CA ILE A 4 6.67 -9.96 4.42
C ILE A 4 5.85 -11.19 4.78
N VAL A 5 4.92 -11.02 5.72
CA VAL A 5 4.10 -12.08 6.32
C VAL A 5 2.64 -11.94 5.90
N ASN A 6 2.18 -10.71 5.61
CA ASN A 6 0.85 -10.43 5.09
C ASN A 6 0.89 -9.16 4.25
N VAL A 7 0.09 -9.13 3.16
CA VAL A 7 -0.17 -7.95 2.33
C VAL A 7 -1.65 -7.76 2.15
N GLU A 8 -2.13 -6.53 2.28
CA GLU A 8 -3.48 -6.11 1.94
C GLU A 8 -3.48 -4.70 1.36
N GLY A 9 -4.25 -4.47 0.30
CA GLY A 9 -4.38 -3.12 -0.25
C GLY A 9 -5.25 -3.04 -1.48
N THR A 10 -5.35 -1.83 -2.03
CA THR A 10 -6.14 -1.55 -3.22
C THR A 10 -5.31 -0.76 -4.22
N VAL A 11 -5.54 -1.05 -5.49
CA VAL A 11 -4.98 -0.32 -6.61
C VAL A 11 -6.11 0.03 -7.56
N THR A 12 -6.22 1.30 -7.92
CA THR A 12 -7.20 1.78 -8.88
C THR A 12 -6.50 2.15 -10.18
N VAL A 13 -6.95 1.57 -11.29
CA VAL A 13 -6.42 1.85 -12.63
C VAL A 13 -7.01 3.14 -13.20
N LYS A 14 -6.29 3.75 -14.15
CA LYS A 14 -6.69 4.99 -14.84
C LYS A 14 -7.95 4.80 -15.67
N GLU A 15 -8.03 3.69 -16.40
CA GLU A 15 -9.12 3.38 -17.32
C GLU A 15 -9.58 1.92 -17.16
N LYS A 16 -10.87 1.65 -17.35
CA LYS A 16 -11.49 0.32 -17.15
C LYS A 16 -10.86 -0.77 -18.01
N ASP A 17 -10.48 -0.44 -19.23
CA ASP A 17 -9.85 -1.37 -20.17
C ASP A 17 -8.43 -1.79 -19.75
N MET A 18 -7.78 -1.01 -18.88
CA MET A 18 -6.45 -1.33 -18.33
C MET A 18 -6.48 -2.40 -17.23
N VAL A 19 -7.66 -2.75 -16.67
CA VAL A 19 -7.77 -3.77 -15.60
C VAL A 19 -7.17 -5.11 -16.03
N ASN A 20 -7.50 -5.57 -17.25
CA ASN A 20 -7.00 -6.85 -17.77
C ASN A 20 -5.46 -6.84 -17.97
N GLU A 21 -4.88 -5.70 -18.33
CA GLU A 21 -3.44 -5.56 -18.50
C GLU A 21 -2.74 -5.59 -17.13
N VAL A 22 -3.24 -4.83 -16.15
CA VAL A 22 -2.72 -4.82 -14.79
C VAL A 22 -2.83 -6.21 -14.15
N GLU A 23 -3.96 -6.88 -14.35
CA GLU A 23 -4.18 -8.27 -13.95
C GLU A 23 -3.11 -9.22 -14.52
N SER A 24 -2.88 -9.15 -15.83
CA SER A 24 -1.90 -9.98 -16.54
C SER A 24 -0.47 -9.73 -16.03
N LEU A 25 -0.11 -8.46 -15.80
CA LEU A 25 1.19 -8.06 -15.30
C LEU A 25 1.45 -8.58 -13.88
N ILE A 26 0.47 -8.45 -12.98
CA ILE A 26 0.55 -9.00 -11.61
C ILE A 26 0.69 -10.52 -11.69
N SER A 27 -0.21 -11.20 -12.40
CA SER A 27 -0.20 -12.65 -12.54
C SER A 27 1.13 -13.19 -13.06
N ARG A 28 1.72 -12.51 -14.05
CA ARG A 28 3.03 -12.87 -14.61
C ARG A 28 4.15 -12.70 -13.61
N GLN A 29 4.19 -11.59 -12.86
CA GLN A 29 5.22 -11.36 -11.84
C GLN A 29 5.11 -12.38 -10.70
N VAL A 30 3.89 -12.58 -10.19
CA VAL A 30 3.60 -13.54 -9.12
C VAL A 30 4.01 -14.95 -9.52
N SER A 31 3.65 -15.39 -10.73
CA SER A 31 4.05 -16.71 -11.25
C SER A 31 5.56 -16.82 -11.44
N SER A 32 6.23 -15.76 -11.92
CA SER A 32 7.68 -15.77 -12.16
C SER A 32 8.51 -15.83 -10.88
N LYS A 33 7.93 -15.43 -9.75
CA LYS A 33 8.58 -15.33 -8.44
C LYS A 33 8.09 -16.38 -7.43
N ASP A 34 7.22 -17.30 -7.85
CA ASP A 34 6.59 -18.32 -6.99
C ASP A 34 5.90 -17.71 -5.75
N MET A 35 5.13 -16.64 -5.98
CA MET A 35 4.47 -15.86 -4.92
C MET A 35 2.98 -16.22 -4.78
N ASN A 36 2.43 -15.95 -3.59
CA ASN A 36 1.02 -16.20 -3.26
C ASN A 36 0.19 -14.91 -3.10
N LEU A 37 0.52 -13.89 -3.90
CA LEU A 37 -0.26 -12.66 -4.00
C LEU A 37 -1.46 -12.90 -4.94
N THR A 38 -2.66 -12.78 -4.39
CA THR A 38 -3.92 -12.88 -5.13
C THR A 38 -4.58 -11.51 -5.23
N TYR A 39 -5.52 -11.38 -6.16
CA TYR A 39 -6.28 -10.16 -6.33
C TYR A 39 -7.75 -10.44 -6.63
N GLU A 40 -8.60 -9.49 -6.27
CA GLU A 40 -10.02 -9.50 -6.57
C GLU A 40 -10.41 -8.16 -7.22
N ILE A 41 -11.19 -8.22 -8.30
CA ILE A 41 -11.72 -7.01 -8.94
C ILE A 41 -12.94 -6.57 -8.13
N VAL A 42 -12.79 -5.48 -7.37
CA VAL A 42 -13.86 -4.94 -6.50
C VAL A 42 -14.87 -4.14 -7.33
N ASN A 43 -14.38 -3.45 -8.35
CA ASN A 43 -15.17 -2.75 -9.35
C ASN A 43 -14.41 -2.72 -10.67
N ASP A 44 -15.05 -2.22 -11.73
CA ASP A 44 -14.48 -2.09 -13.09
C ASP A 44 -13.12 -1.38 -13.20
N THR A 45 -12.57 -0.83 -12.11
CA THR A 45 -11.30 -0.10 -12.10
C THR A 45 -10.41 -0.42 -10.90
N THR A 46 -10.86 -1.19 -9.91
CA THR A 46 -10.17 -1.35 -8.62
C THR A 46 -9.87 -2.81 -8.36
N LEU A 47 -8.59 -3.10 -8.10
CA LEU A 47 -8.09 -4.40 -7.68
C LEU A 47 -7.79 -4.36 -6.19
N TYR A 48 -8.37 -5.29 -5.44
CA TYR A 48 -7.97 -5.59 -4.07
C TYR A 48 -6.86 -6.61 -4.10
N LEU A 49 -5.68 -6.25 -3.61
CA LEU A 49 -4.50 -7.12 -3.52
C LEU A 49 -4.45 -7.71 -2.12
N HIS A 50 -4.33 -9.02 -2.02
CA HIS A 50 -4.14 -9.68 -0.74
C HIS A 50 -3.30 -10.93 -0.88
N GLU A 51 -2.49 -11.20 0.14
CA GLU A 51 -1.67 -12.39 0.22
C GLU A 51 -2.35 -13.49 1.04
N LYS A 52 -2.17 -14.76 0.63
CA LYS A 52 -2.71 -15.89 1.39
C LYS A 52 -1.71 -16.66 2.25
N THR A 53 -0.43 -16.84 1.87
CA THR A 53 0.58 -17.58 2.68
C THR A 53 1.98 -17.63 2.03
N SER A 54 2.75 -16.55 1.97
CA SER A 54 4.18 -16.65 1.59
C SER A 54 5.07 -15.66 2.35
N TYR A 55 6.36 -16.01 2.46
CA TYR A 55 7.42 -15.15 3.01
C TYR A 55 8.27 -14.66 1.84
N TRP A 56 8.21 -13.38 1.51
CA TRP A 56 8.98 -12.80 0.42
C TRP A 56 9.39 -11.35 0.73
N SER A 57 10.29 -10.76 -0.05
CA SER A 57 10.95 -9.51 0.35
C SER A 57 10.16 -8.25 -0.04
N GLU A 58 10.29 -7.17 0.73
CA GLU A 58 9.77 -5.84 0.33
C GLU A 58 10.17 -5.44 -1.10
N SER A 59 11.38 -5.81 -1.54
CA SER A 59 11.84 -5.53 -2.90
C SER A 59 10.95 -6.16 -3.95
N ASP A 60 10.49 -7.39 -3.73
CA ASP A 60 9.63 -8.07 -4.68
C ASP A 60 8.23 -7.45 -4.72
N LEU A 61 7.73 -6.92 -3.59
CA LEU A 61 6.46 -6.17 -3.54
C LEU A 61 6.57 -4.96 -4.46
N LEU A 62 7.64 -4.20 -4.25
CA LEU A 62 7.88 -2.97 -4.96
C LEU A 62 8.12 -3.23 -6.43
N ASP A 63 8.76 -4.34 -6.82
CA ASP A 63 8.88 -4.73 -8.23
C ASP A 63 7.52 -4.99 -8.90
N ILE A 64 6.61 -5.69 -8.21
CA ILE A 64 5.23 -5.91 -8.70
C ILE A 64 4.51 -4.57 -8.83
N LEU A 65 4.53 -3.77 -7.76
CA LEU A 65 3.88 -2.47 -7.70
C LEU A 65 4.44 -1.47 -8.73
N ASN A 66 5.75 -1.50 -8.98
CA ASN A 66 6.41 -0.64 -9.95
C ASN A 66 6.09 -1.06 -11.40
N THR A 67 5.86 -2.35 -11.65
CA THR A 67 5.45 -2.86 -12.96
C THR A 67 4.11 -2.26 -13.40
N ILE A 68 3.20 -2.02 -12.44
CA ILE A 68 1.85 -1.52 -12.75
C ILE A 68 1.72 0.00 -12.67
N LEU A 69 2.74 0.73 -12.20
CA LEU A 69 2.74 2.20 -12.05
C LEU A 69 2.14 2.98 -13.25
N PRO A 70 2.48 2.66 -14.51
CA PRO A 70 1.95 3.44 -15.65
C PRO A 70 0.42 3.42 -15.77
N TYR A 71 -0.23 2.42 -15.18
CA TYR A 71 -1.66 2.13 -15.34
C TYR A 71 -2.51 2.59 -14.15
N ILE A 72 -1.90 2.98 -13.03
CA ILE A 72 -2.61 3.26 -11.78
C ILE A 72 -2.82 4.76 -11.59
N LYS A 73 -3.99 5.13 -11.05
CA LYS A 73 -4.32 6.51 -10.66
C LYS A 73 -4.20 6.71 -9.15
N GLU A 74 -4.54 5.68 -8.38
CA GLU A 74 -4.56 5.68 -6.93
C GLU A 74 -4.14 4.29 -6.44
N GLY A 75 -3.48 4.22 -5.29
CA GLY A 75 -3.05 2.96 -4.73
C GLY A 75 -2.66 3.11 -3.26
N GLU A 76 -3.13 2.16 -2.45
CA GLU A 76 -2.80 2.05 -1.04
C GLU A 76 -2.48 0.59 -0.73
N LEU A 77 -1.35 0.33 -0.08
CA LEU A 77 -0.96 -1.02 0.28
C LEU A 77 -0.38 -1.05 1.69
N ALA A 78 -0.80 -2.00 2.51
CA ALA A 78 -0.23 -2.28 3.81
C ALA A 78 0.36 -3.69 3.83
N TYR A 79 1.46 -3.86 4.55
CA TYR A 79 2.02 -5.18 4.81
C TYR A 79 2.58 -5.28 6.22
N VAL A 80 2.71 -6.52 6.71
CA VAL A 80 3.33 -6.85 7.99
C VAL A 80 4.62 -7.62 7.73
N ASP A 81 5.74 -7.17 8.29
CA ASP A 81 7.01 -7.92 8.23
C ASP A 81 7.15 -8.95 9.37
N GLU A 82 8.20 -9.77 9.32
CA GLU A 82 8.55 -10.75 10.36
C GLU A 82 8.73 -10.13 11.75
N ASP A 83 9.14 -8.85 11.81
CA ASP A 83 9.28 -8.10 13.06
C ASP A 83 7.94 -7.53 13.55
N HIS A 84 6.82 -7.92 12.92
CA HIS A 84 5.47 -7.38 13.10
C HIS A 84 5.39 -5.86 12.91
N SER A 85 6.30 -5.29 12.13
CA SER A 85 6.20 -3.89 11.72
C SER A 85 5.19 -3.79 10.59
N HIS A 86 4.16 -2.98 10.82
CA HIS A 86 3.22 -2.59 9.79
C HIS A 86 3.81 -1.45 8.98
N LEU A 87 3.98 -1.64 7.67
CA LEU A 87 4.32 -0.59 6.73
C LEU A 87 3.13 -0.33 5.81
N LYS A 88 2.96 0.94 5.41
CA LYS A 88 1.92 1.38 4.50
C LYS A 88 2.55 2.18 3.36
N TYR A 89 2.17 1.88 2.14
CA TYR A 89 2.56 2.57 0.92
C TYR A 89 1.34 3.29 0.35
N LEU A 90 1.57 4.51 -0.11
CA LEU A 90 0.60 5.29 -0.87
C LEU A 90 1.23 5.65 -2.21
N TYR A 91 0.48 5.47 -3.29
CA TYR A 91 0.89 5.93 -4.60
C TYR A 91 0.83 7.46 -4.67
N ASN A 92 1.95 8.08 -5.06
CA ASN A 92 2.05 9.50 -5.32
C ASN A 92 2.04 9.73 -6.84
N GLU A 93 0.93 10.27 -7.34
CA GLU A 93 0.74 10.55 -8.77
C GLU A 93 1.70 11.63 -9.29
N GLU A 94 2.00 12.67 -8.50
CA GLU A 94 2.88 13.78 -8.90
C GLU A 94 4.30 13.30 -9.23
N ASN A 95 4.77 12.30 -8.47
CA ASN A 95 6.12 11.76 -8.59
C ASN A 95 6.15 10.37 -9.26
N ASN A 96 5.00 9.83 -9.64
CA ASN A 96 4.82 8.49 -10.21
C ASN A 96 5.59 7.40 -9.44
N LYS A 97 5.45 7.39 -8.11
CA LYS A 97 6.19 6.47 -7.21
C LYS A 97 5.36 6.09 -5.99
N TRP A 98 5.71 4.98 -5.37
CA TRP A 98 5.17 4.58 -4.07
C TRP A 98 5.92 5.27 -2.93
N GLU A 99 5.19 5.88 -2.01
CA GLU A 99 5.73 6.54 -0.82
C GLU A 99 5.37 5.80 0.45
N VAL A 100 6.35 5.60 1.31
CA VAL A 100 6.16 4.94 2.62
C VAL A 100 5.52 5.93 3.59
N LEU A 101 4.27 5.68 3.97
CA LEU A 101 3.64 6.29 5.12
C LEU A 101 4.17 5.60 6.37
N THR A 102 5.29 6.11 6.91
CA THR A 102 5.92 5.55 8.11
C THR A 102 5.06 5.85 9.34
N ARG A 103 4.06 5.00 9.60
CA ARG A 103 3.55 4.79 10.95
C ARG A 103 3.81 3.34 11.31
N ARG A 104 4.83 3.12 12.15
CA ARG A 104 5.00 1.90 12.92
C ARG A 104 3.74 1.76 13.79
N LEU A 105 2.69 1.12 13.26
CA LEU A 105 1.52 0.73 14.04
C LEU A 105 1.96 -0.42 14.93
N ILE A 106 2.48 -0.06 16.11
CA ILE A 106 2.65 -1.02 17.19
C ILE A 106 1.25 -1.26 17.73
N TYR A 107 0.59 -2.32 17.28
CA TYR A 107 -0.53 -2.85 18.06
C TYR A 107 0.05 -3.36 19.38
N ALA A 108 -0.26 -2.67 20.48
CA ALA A 108 -0.05 -3.23 21.80
C ALA A 108 -0.78 -4.57 21.84
N LYS A 109 -0.06 -5.64 22.22
CA LYS A 109 -0.63 -6.98 22.40
C LYS A 109 -1.94 -6.86 23.19
N PRO A 110 -3.01 -7.58 22.81
CA PRO A 110 -4.29 -7.53 23.51
C PRO A 110 -4.22 -8.39 24.78
N ASP A 111 -3.24 -8.14 25.64
CA ASP A 111 -3.15 -8.80 26.93
C ASP A 111 -3.11 -7.73 28.02
N LYS A 112 -4.28 -7.57 28.63
CA LYS A 112 -4.62 -6.80 29.84
C LYS A 112 -5.07 -5.37 29.57
N THR A 113 -6.41 -5.23 29.58
CA THR A 113 -7.16 -4.09 30.12
C THR A 113 -6.32 -2.85 30.38
N ASP A 114 -6.23 -1.96 29.39
CA ASP A 114 -6.04 -0.55 29.68
C ASP A 114 -7.04 0.27 28.87
N ASP A 115 -7.90 0.90 29.64
CA ASP A 115 -8.86 1.91 29.23
C ASP A 115 -8.05 3.14 28.80
N MET A 116 -7.64 3.20 27.53
CA MET A 116 -7.00 4.40 26.98
C MET A 116 -7.62 4.78 25.64
N GLY A 117 -8.56 5.73 25.75
CA GLY A 117 -8.66 6.85 24.82
C GLY A 117 -9.30 6.53 23.48
N LYS A 118 -10.57 6.90 23.36
CA LYS A 118 -11.18 7.26 22.08
C LYS A 118 -10.36 8.39 21.46
N ASP A 119 -9.34 8.07 20.68
CA ASP A 119 -8.74 9.06 19.78
C ASP A 119 -9.32 8.82 18.38
N GLU A 120 -10.20 9.76 18.06
CA GLU A 120 -11.02 9.83 16.86
C GLU A 120 -10.18 9.54 15.61
N HIS A 121 -10.70 8.65 14.76
CA HIS A 121 -10.27 8.45 13.38
C HIS A 121 -10.39 9.78 12.60
N LYS A 122 -9.41 10.66 12.72
CA LYS A 122 -9.23 11.75 11.77
C LYS A 122 -8.45 11.19 10.59
N ALA A 123 -9.17 10.96 9.49
CA ALA A 123 -8.58 10.86 8.17
C ALA A 123 -7.74 12.12 7.94
N LEU A 124 -6.42 11.99 8.04
CA LEU A 124 -5.50 13.07 7.74
C LEU A 124 -5.55 13.30 6.23
N THR A 125 -5.93 14.50 5.82
CA THR A 125 -5.92 14.89 4.41
C THR A 125 -4.49 15.18 3.96
N VAL A 126 -4.22 15.10 2.65
CA VAL A 126 -2.89 15.43 2.07
C VAL A 126 -2.39 16.81 2.51
N LYS A 127 -3.30 17.76 2.74
CA LYS A 127 -2.99 19.09 3.30
C LYS A 127 -2.45 19.04 4.74
N ASP A 128 -2.95 18.14 5.56
CA ASP A 128 -2.50 17.97 6.95
C ASP A 128 -1.09 17.34 7.02
N LEU A 129 -0.73 16.54 6.01
CA LEU A 129 0.60 15.95 5.87
C LEU A 129 1.64 16.98 5.43
N LEU A 130 1.31 17.86 4.46
CA LEU A 130 2.19 18.94 4.00
C LEU A 130 2.53 19.96 5.09
N TYR A 131 1.57 20.25 5.99
CA TYR A 131 1.78 21.17 7.10
C TYR A 131 2.77 20.62 8.14
N ARG A 132 2.85 19.29 8.30
CA ARG A 132 3.67 18.63 9.34
C ARG A 132 5.10 18.34 8.90
N THR A 133 5.38 18.24 7.61
CA THR A 133 6.72 17.96 7.07
C THR A 133 7.57 19.21 6.81
N GLY A 134 7.08 20.40 7.17
CA GLY A 134 7.85 21.64 7.00
C GLY A 134 8.10 22.02 5.53
N GLY A 135 7.21 21.58 4.62
CA GLY A 135 7.21 21.98 3.23
C GLY A 135 6.83 23.45 3.08
N ASN A 136 7.81 24.33 3.19
CA ASN A 136 7.70 25.74 2.80
C ASN A 136 7.44 25.82 1.29
N THR A 137 6.19 26.04 0.91
CA THR A 137 5.89 26.78 -0.31
C THR A 137 5.07 28.00 0.07
N LYS A 138 5.75 29.14 0.10
CA LYS A 138 5.12 30.45 -0.03
C LYS A 138 4.22 30.41 -1.26
N VAL A 139 2.91 30.47 -1.06
CA VAL A 139 1.99 30.94 -2.07
C VAL A 139 1.83 32.43 -1.79
N GLU A 140 2.48 33.26 -2.60
CA GLU A 140 2.11 34.67 -2.72
C GLU A 140 0.73 34.74 -3.40
N ILE A 141 -0.18 35.51 -2.80
CA ILE A 141 -1.49 35.86 -3.36
C ILE A 141 -1.31 37.07 -4.28
#